data_AF-A0A7C1KAW4-F1
#
_entry.id   AF-A0A7C1KAW4-F1
#
_cell.length_a   1.000
_cell.length_b   1.000
_cell.length_c   1.000
_cell.angle_alpha   90.00
_cell.angle_beta   90.00
_cell.angle_gamma   90.00
#
_symmetry.space_group_name_H-M   'P 1'
#
loop_
_entity.id
_entity.type
_entity.pdbx_description
1 polymer ?
#
loop_
_entity_poly.entity_id
_entity_poly.type
_entity_poly.pdbx_seq_one_letter_code
_entity_poly.pdbx_strand_id
1 'polypeptide(L)'
;MTASFGAGTVFGEMSFIGQGMGGSFAEAAEDCTLCVMGRADIERLLLAYPKVALRLVELLAARLAQAEERLETLAFKRAASRVAAALLSLADERGDIVGVSHQEIGEQVGAFRETTTRILNDFRARGWIDLHRLRIRIRDPEGLRRVTEE
;
A
#
# COMPACT_ATOMS: atom_id res chain seq x y z
N MET A 1 -6.65 4.85 10.83
CA MET A 1 -6.54 3.56 10.11
C MET A 1 -7.17 2.52 11.00
N THR A 2 -8.15 1.77 10.52
CA THR A 2 -8.88 0.76 11.30
C THR A 2 -8.24 -0.62 11.09
N ALA A 3 -8.14 -1.40 12.16
CA ALA A 3 -7.68 -2.79 12.12
C ALA A 3 -8.74 -3.67 12.80
N SER A 4 -8.93 -4.88 12.29
CA SER A 4 -9.87 -5.86 12.85
C SER A 4 -9.08 -7.03 13.43
N PHE A 5 -9.48 -7.47 14.62
CA PHE A 5 -8.76 -8.48 15.39
C PHE A 5 -9.69 -9.66 15.67
N GLY A 6 -9.19 -10.88 15.44
CA GLY A 6 -9.89 -12.11 15.76
C GLY A 6 -9.39 -12.75 17.05
N ALA A 7 -9.98 -13.87 17.44
CA ALA A 7 -9.58 -14.65 18.60
C ALA A 7 -8.07 -14.96 18.60
N GLY A 8 -7.42 -14.82 19.76
CA GLY A 8 -5.98 -15.04 19.93
C GLY A 8 -5.09 -13.87 19.52
N THR A 9 -5.67 -12.76 19.04
CA THR A 9 -4.88 -11.58 18.67
C THR A 9 -4.54 -10.73 19.90
N VAL A 10 -3.28 -10.33 20.03
CA VAL A 10 -2.81 -9.38 21.04
C VAL A 10 -2.85 -7.96 20.47
N PHE A 11 -3.45 -6.99 21.14
CA PHE A 11 -3.44 -5.59 20.70
C PHE A 11 -3.36 -4.63 21.89
N GLY A 12 -3.17 -3.33 21.63
CA GLY A 12 -3.02 -2.31 22.68
C GLY A 12 -1.57 -2.17 23.17
N GLU A 13 -0.63 -2.82 22.49
CA GLU A 13 0.79 -2.80 22.79
C GLU A 13 1.44 -1.42 22.57
N MET A 14 0.77 -0.54 21.83
CA MET A 14 1.26 0.82 21.53
C MET A 14 1.64 1.57 22.81
N SER A 15 0.75 1.57 23.81
CA SER A 15 1.01 2.25 25.08
C SER A 15 2.21 1.66 25.81
N PHE A 16 2.42 0.34 25.71
CA PHE A 16 3.57 -0.33 26.31
C PHE A 16 4.90 0.13 25.68
N ILE A 17 4.97 0.23 24.35
CA ILE A 17 6.18 0.62 23.59
C ILE A 17 6.41 2.15 23.49
N GLY A 18 5.76 2.94 24.36
CA GLY A 18 5.93 4.40 24.39
C GLY A 18 5.18 5.16 23.28
N GLN A 19 4.31 4.48 22.53
CA GLN A 19 3.44 5.09 21.53
C GLN A 19 2.10 5.46 22.18
N GLY A 20 1.65 6.70 22.01
CA GLY A 20 0.30 7.09 22.43
C GLY A 20 -0.77 6.42 21.57
N MET A 21 -1.99 6.27 22.08
CA MET A 21 -3.12 5.80 21.26
C MET A 21 -3.46 6.78 20.12
N GLY A 22 -2.98 8.04 20.18
CA GLY A 22 -3.01 8.96 19.05
C GLY A 22 -4.42 9.23 18.48
N GLY A 23 -5.45 9.23 19.34
CA GLY A 23 -6.85 9.35 18.93
C GLY A 23 -7.48 8.06 18.38
N SER A 24 -6.74 6.94 18.38
CA SER A 24 -7.27 5.61 18.10
C SER A 24 -8.05 5.07 19.30
N PHE A 25 -9.07 4.27 19.05
CA PHE A 25 -9.84 3.54 20.06
C PHE A 25 -10.10 2.12 19.57
N ALA A 26 -10.48 1.24 20.48
CA ALA A 26 -10.93 -0.10 20.15
C ALA A 26 -12.41 -0.23 20.53
N GLU A 27 -13.19 -0.82 19.63
CA GLU A 27 -14.60 -1.09 19.81
C GLU A 27 -14.85 -2.57 19.50
N ALA A 28 -15.70 -3.21 20.31
CA ALA A 28 -16.09 -4.59 20.06
C ALA A 28 -17.10 -4.64 18.91
N ALA A 29 -16.74 -5.28 17.81
CA ALA A 29 -17.64 -5.48 16.67
C ALA A 29 -18.73 -6.53 16.95
N GLU A 30 -18.46 -7.44 17.89
CA GLU A 30 -19.34 -8.51 18.36
C GLU A 30 -19.06 -8.81 19.84
N ASP A 31 -19.92 -9.60 20.49
CA ASP A 31 -19.71 -10.05 21.86
C ASP A 31 -18.36 -10.79 21.98
N CYS A 32 -17.47 -10.26 22.83
CA CYS A 32 -16.10 -10.76 22.93
C CYS A 32 -15.63 -10.81 24.39
N THR A 33 -14.65 -11.69 24.64
CA THR A 33 -13.95 -11.77 25.92
C THR A 33 -12.52 -11.30 25.74
N LEU A 34 -12.10 -10.34 26.55
CA LEU A 34 -10.76 -9.78 26.52
C LEU A 34 -9.97 -10.21 27.76
N CYS A 35 -8.76 -10.73 27.53
CA CYS A 35 -7.76 -10.90 28.57
C CYS A 35 -6.91 -9.63 28.64
N VAL A 36 -7.08 -8.86 29.71
CA VAL A 36 -6.36 -7.59 29.90
C VAL A 36 -5.11 -7.81 30.75
N MET A 37 -3.99 -7.26 30.32
CA MET A 37 -2.72 -7.29 31.04
C MET A 37 -2.21 -5.86 31.25
N GLY A 38 -1.95 -5.49 32.51
CA GLY A 38 -1.36 -4.20 32.83
C GLY A 38 0.12 -4.13 32.47
N ARG A 39 0.66 -2.90 32.39
CA ARG A 39 2.08 -2.66 32.12
C ARG A 39 3.01 -3.45 33.06
N ALA A 40 2.75 -3.41 34.36
CA ALA A 40 3.59 -4.09 35.34
C ALA A 40 3.57 -5.62 35.18
N ASP A 41 2.43 -6.19 34.77
CA ASP A 41 2.30 -7.63 34.55
C ASP A 41 3.03 -8.09 33.30
N ILE A 42 2.94 -7.33 32.21
CA ILE A 42 3.69 -7.66 30.99
C ILE A 42 5.20 -7.51 31.22
N GLU A 43 5.65 -6.47 31.92
CA GLU A 43 7.07 -6.31 32.27
C GLU A 43 7.60 -7.50 33.09
N ARG A 44 6.84 -7.92 34.11
CA ARG A 44 7.16 -9.09 34.93
C ARG A 44 7.18 -10.38 34.10
N LEU A 45 6.21 -10.55 33.18
CA LEU A 45 6.12 -11.72 32.31
C LEU A 45 7.32 -11.80 31.36
N LEU A 46 7.70 -10.68 30.75
CA LEU A 46 8.81 -10.61 29.79
C LEU A 46 10.15 -10.91 30.47
N LEU A 47 10.35 -10.40 31.69
CA LEU A 47 11.56 -10.70 32.48
C LEU A 47 11.62 -12.16 32.96
N ALA A 48 10.48 -12.72 33.36
CA ALA A 48 10.41 -14.12 33.79
C ALA A 48 10.53 -15.11 32.61
N TYR A 49 10.03 -14.73 31.43
CA TYR A 49 9.99 -15.58 30.24
C TYR A 49 10.45 -14.82 28.98
N PRO A 50 11.77 -14.67 28.76
CA PRO A 50 12.32 -13.93 27.61
C PRO A 50 11.86 -14.43 26.23
N LYS A 51 11.46 -15.70 26.13
CA LYS A 51 10.86 -16.26 24.90
C LYS A 51 9.57 -15.52 24.50
N VAL A 52 8.80 -15.03 25.46
CA VAL A 52 7.59 -14.22 25.20
C VAL A 52 7.98 -12.89 24.54
N ALA A 53 9.08 -12.28 24.95
CA ALA A 53 9.59 -11.05 24.34
C ALA A 53 9.95 -11.26 22.86
N LEU A 54 10.63 -12.36 22.53
CA LEU A 54 10.95 -12.69 21.14
C LEU A 54 9.68 -12.86 20.29
N ARG A 55 8.65 -13.53 20.81
CA ARG A 55 7.36 -13.67 20.12
C ARG A 55 6.66 -12.33 19.91
N LEU A 56 6.76 -11.42 20.87
CA LEU A 56 6.21 -10.08 20.73
C LEU A 56 6.94 -9.28 19.63
N VAL A 57 8.26 -9.41 19.55
CA VAL A 57 9.06 -8.78 18.47
C VAL A 57 8.67 -9.34 17.11
N GLU A 58 8.53 -10.66 16.97
CA GLU A 58 8.07 -11.31 15.73
C GLU A 58 6.69 -10.79 15.30
N LEU A 59 5.75 -10.68 16.24
CA LEU A 59 4.41 -10.13 16.00
C LEU A 59 4.48 -8.68 15.49
N LEU A 60 5.28 -7.84 16.14
CA LEU A 60 5.44 -6.43 15.77
C LEU A 60 6.10 -6.27 14.39
N ALA A 61 7.13 -7.07 14.10
CA ALA A 61 7.80 -7.07 12.81
C ALA A 61 6.84 -7.48 11.68
N ALA A 62 6.02 -8.50 11.90
CA ALA A 62 5.00 -8.91 10.93
C ALA A 62 3.97 -7.79 10.67
N ARG A 63 3.56 -7.06 11.70
CA ARG A 63 2.65 -5.90 11.55
C ARG A 63 3.28 -4.76 10.76
N LEU A 64 4.56 -4.48 11.01
CA LEU A 64 5.30 -3.46 10.28
C LEU A 64 5.37 -3.81 8.79
N ALA A 65 5.76 -5.05 8.46
CA ALA A 65 5.82 -5.51 7.08
C ALA A 65 4.46 -5.40 6.37
N GLN A 66 3.37 -5.76 7.05
CA GLN A 66 2.01 -5.59 6.50
C GLN A 66 1.64 -4.11 6.29
N ALA A 67 2.08 -3.21 7.17
CA ALA A 67 1.86 -1.78 6.99
C ALA A 67 2.65 -1.23 5.80
N GLU A 68 3.90 -1.66 5.62
CA GLU A 68 4.75 -1.31 4.48
C GLU A 68 4.15 -1.78 3.16
N GLU A 69 3.69 -3.03 3.08
CA GLU A 69 3.03 -3.59 1.89
C GLU A 69 1.77 -2.79 1.50
N ARG A 70 0.96 -2.39 2.49
CA ARG A 70 -0.21 -1.54 2.26
C ARG A 70 0.18 -0.15 1.75
N LEU A 71 1.24 0.44 2.30
CA LEU A 71 1.75 1.74 1.84
C LEU A 71 2.29 1.66 0.41
N GLU A 72 3.04 0.60 0.08
CA GLU A 72 3.51 0.37 -1.28
C GLU A 72 2.33 0.21 -2.25
N THR A 73 1.32 -0.56 -1.87
CA THR A 73 0.10 -0.74 -2.67
C THR A 73 -0.61 0.60 -2.93
N LEU A 74 -0.78 1.42 -1.90
CA LEU A 74 -1.40 2.75 -2.03
C LEU A 74 -0.55 3.70 -2.88
N ALA A 75 0.76 3.69 -2.71
CA ALA A 75 1.68 4.49 -3.50
C ALA A 75 1.66 4.07 -4.98
N PHE A 76 1.65 2.76 -5.26
CA PHE A 76 1.53 2.21 -6.60
C PHE A 76 0.22 2.60 -7.26
N LYS A 77 -0.93 2.45 -6.57
CA LYS A 77 -2.25 2.87 -7.08
C LYS A 77 -2.26 4.35 -7.44
N ARG A 78 -1.75 5.22 -6.55
CA ARG A 78 -1.65 6.66 -6.81
C ARG A 78 -0.76 6.97 -8.01
N ALA A 79 0.37 6.28 -8.15
CA ALA A 79 1.25 6.45 -9.30
C ALA A 79 0.58 5.97 -10.59
N ALA A 80 -0.13 4.83 -10.55
CA ALA A 80 -0.87 4.28 -11.69
C ALA A 80 -1.94 5.25 -12.19
N SER A 81 -2.74 5.83 -11.27
CA SER A 81 -3.73 6.86 -11.58
C SER A 81 -3.10 8.06 -12.31
N ARG A 82 -1.97 8.58 -11.81
CA ARG A 82 -1.27 9.70 -12.47
C ARG A 82 -0.69 9.33 -13.83
N VAL A 83 -0.11 8.13 -13.98
CA VAL A 83 0.39 7.64 -15.27
C VAL A 83 -0.74 7.49 -16.27
N ALA A 84 -1.90 6.93 -15.88
CA ALA A 84 -3.06 6.81 -16.75
C ALA A 84 -3.55 8.18 -17.24
N ALA A 85 -3.66 9.17 -16.35
CA ALA A 85 -4.01 10.54 -16.71
C ALA A 85 -2.99 11.18 -17.68
N ALA A 86 -1.69 10.97 -17.45
CA ALA A 86 -0.65 11.46 -18.35
C ALA A 86 -0.73 10.83 -19.74
N LEU A 87 -0.97 9.51 -19.84
CA LEU A 87 -1.16 8.85 -21.13
C LEU A 87 -2.36 9.41 -21.89
N LEU A 88 -3.50 9.58 -21.21
CA LEU A 88 -4.70 10.16 -21.81
C LEU A 88 -4.49 11.61 -22.28
N SER A 89 -3.65 12.38 -21.59
CA SER A 89 -3.32 13.76 -21.96
C SER A 89 -2.26 13.87 -23.06
N LEU A 90 -1.33 12.93 -23.15
CA LEU A 90 -0.24 12.94 -24.13
C LEU A 90 -0.63 12.32 -25.48
N ALA A 91 -1.68 11.50 -25.50
CA ALA A 91 -2.12 10.83 -26.71
C ALA A 91 -2.67 11.82 -27.74
N ASP A 92 -2.33 11.60 -29.00
CA ASP A 92 -2.92 12.33 -30.12
C ASP A 92 -4.39 11.90 -30.38
N GLU A 93 -5.03 12.50 -31.38
CA GLU A 93 -6.41 12.16 -31.79
C GLU A 93 -6.59 10.68 -32.17
N ARG A 94 -5.50 9.97 -32.49
CA ARG A 94 -5.48 8.55 -32.86
C ARG A 94 -5.17 7.64 -31.68
N GLY A 95 -4.95 8.17 -30.48
CA GLY A 95 -4.58 7.42 -29.30
C GLY A 95 -3.11 6.99 -29.27
N ASP A 96 -2.26 7.61 -30.09
CA ASP A 96 -0.83 7.32 -30.16
C ASP A 96 -0.01 8.36 -29.38
N ILE A 97 0.98 7.88 -28.64
CA ILE A 97 2.00 8.68 -27.96
C ILE A 97 3.34 8.28 -28.58
N VAL A 98 4.05 9.21 -29.20
CA VAL A 98 5.29 8.94 -29.95
C VAL A 98 6.41 9.81 -29.43
N GLY A 99 7.61 9.24 -29.30
CA GLY A 99 8.81 9.97 -28.93
C GLY A 99 8.97 10.27 -27.44
N VAL A 100 8.05 9.80 -26.59
CA VAL A 100 8.13 9.96 -25.13
C VAL A 100 8.62 8.65 -24.49
N SER A 101 9.68 8.75 -23.70
CA SER A 101 10.24 7.65 -22.93
C SER A 101 9.51 7.43 -21.61
N HIS A 102 9.67 6.24 -21.02
CA HIS A 102 9.11 5.93 -19.70
C HIS A 102 9.65 6.85 -18.60
N GLN A 103 10.86 7.38 -18.78
CA GLN A 103 11.47 8.30 -17.82
C GLN A 103 10.77 9.65 -17.86
N GLU A 104 10.54 10.22 -19.06
CA GLU A 104 9.84 11.49 -19.22
C GLU A 104 8.40 11.41 -18.69
N ILE A 105 7.70 10.29 -18.93
CA ILE A 105 6.36 10.04 -18.34
C ILE A 105 6.47 10.03 -16.81
N GLY A 106 7.47 9.36 -16.25
CA GLY A 106 7.70 9.30 -14.80
C GLY A 106 7.99 10.67 -14.19
N GLU A 107 8.87 11.45 -14.81
CA GLU A 107 9.21 12.82 -14.37
C GLU A 107 7.98 13.73 -14.38
N GLN A 108 7.13 13.64 -15.42
CA GLN A 108 5.89 14.40 -15.51
C GLN A 108 4.90 14.10 -14.37
N VAL A 109 4.87 12.87 -13.87
CA VAL A 109 3.93 12.43 -12.82
C VAL A 109 4.57 12.28 -11.44
N GLY A 110 5.83 12.69 -11.29
CA GLY A 110 6.59 12.53 -10.04
C GLY A 110 6.72 11.07 -9.60
N ALA A 111 6.98 10.16 -10.54
CA ALA A 111 7.23 8.75 -10.28
C ALA A 111 8.60 8.32 -10.83
N PHE A 112 9.24 7.38 -10.15
CA PHE A 112 10.50 6.80 -10.63
C PHE A 112 10.29 6.04 -11.94
N ARG A 113 11.29 6.07 -12.82
CA ARG A 113 11.29 5.35 -14.11
C ARG A 113 10.92 3.88 -13.97
N GLU A 114 11.40 3.21 -12.92
CA GLU A 114 11.10 1.80 -12.66
C GLU A 114 9.62 1.58 -12.34
N THR A 115 9.05 2.41 -11.45
CA THR A 115 7.61 2.39 -11.12
C THR A 115 6.76 2.65 -12.35
N THR A 116 7.11 3.67 -13.16
CA THR A 116 6.41 3.98 -14.41
C THR A 116 6.45 2.81 -15.38
N THR A 117 7.61 2.17 -15.54
CA THR A 117 7.75 0.99 -16.41
C THR A 117 6.90 -0.18 -15.91
N ARG A 118 6.85 -0.41 -14.59
CA ARG A 118 6.02 -1.44 -13.97
C ARG A 118 4.53 -1.19 -14.24
N ILE A 119 4.08 0.05 -14.10
CA ILE A 119 2.69 0.46 -14.38
C ILE A 119 2.35 0.29 -15.86
N LEU A 120 3.21 0.75 -16.77
CA LEU A 120 2.98 0.61 -18.22
C LEU A 120 2.88 -0.86 -18.62
N ASN A 121 3.71 -1.73 -18.02
CA ASN A 121 3.60 -3.17 -18.25
C ASN A 121 2.31 -3.77 -17.66
N ASP A 122 1.83 -3.30 -16.51
CA ASP A 122 0.53 -3.70 -15.96
C ASP A 122 -0.63 -3.29 -16.89
N PHE A 123 -0.63 -2.05 -17.38
CA PHE A 123 -1.63 -1.58 -18.35
C PHE A 123 -1.60 -2.38 -19.66
N ARG A 124 -0.40 -2.74 -20.13
CA ARG A 124 -0.24 -3.62 -21.28
C ARG A 124 -0.79 -5.02 -21.01
N ALA A 125 -0.49 -5.60 -19.85
CA ALA A 125 -0.97 -6.93 -19.47
C ALA A 125 -2.51 -6.99 -19.39
N ARG A 126 -3.15 -5.88 -19.02
CA ARG A 126 -4.61 -5.70 -19.03
C ARG A 126 -5.20 -5.42 -20.41
N GLY A 127 -4.35 -5.27 -21.44
CA GLY A 127 -4.76 -4.95 -22.81
C GLY A 127 -5.18 -3.50 -23.02
N TRP A 128 -4.89 -2.59 -22.06
CA TRP A 128 -5.28 -1.19 -22.17
C TRP A 128 -4.39 -0.38 -23.09
N ILE A 129 -3.12 -0.78 -23.20
CA ILE A 129 -2.14 -0.15 -24.09
C ILE A 129 -1.29 -1.20 -24.81
N ASP A 130 -0.75 -0.83 -25.97
CA ASP A 130 0.37 -1.53 -26.60
C ASP A 130 1.64 -0.71 -26.44
N LEU A 131 2.74 -1.41 -26.12
CA LEU A 131 4.07 -0.82 -26.00
C LEU A 131 4.93 -1.23 -27.20
N HIS A 132 5.46 -0.23 -27.89
CA HIS A 132 6.46 -0.37 -28.95
C HIS A 132 7.66 0.54 -28.63
N ARG A 133 8.75 0.41 -29.40
CA ARG A 133 9.93 1.25 -29.22
C ARG A 133 9.57 2.74 -29.42
N LEU A 134 9.68 3.54 -28.36
CA LEU A 134 9.33 4.97 -28.34
C LEU A 134 7.91 5.28 -28.84
N ARG A 135 6.99 4.32 -28.71
CA ARG A 135 5.59 4.51 -29.07
C ARG A 135 4.69 3.72 -28.13
N ILE A 136 3.68 4.39 -27.58
CA ILE A 136 2.62 3.78 -26.78
C ILE A 136 1.32 4.02 -27.52
N ARG A 137 0.51 2.97 -27.69
CA ARG A 137 -0.82 3.07 -28.30
C ARG A 137 -1.89 2.73 -27.28
N ILE A 138 -2.85 3.62 -27.07
CA ILE A 138 -3.99 3.36 -26.21
C ILE A 138 -4.98 2.46 -26.97
N ARG A 139 -5.36 1.34 -26.34
CA ARG A 139 -6.35 0.37 -26.83
C ARG A 139 -7.69 0.50 -26.13
N ASP A 140 -7.65 0.77 -24.83
CA ASP A 140 -8.84 0.96 -23.99
C ASP A 140 -8.73 2.27 -23.18
N PRO A 141 -9.17 3.41 -23.74
CA PRO A 141 -9.19 4.68 -23.03
C PRO A 141 -10.10 4.66 -21.79
N GLU A 142 -11.20 3.91 -21.82
CA GLU A 142 -12.12 3.80 -20.68
C GLU A 142 -11.51 2.98 -19.53
N GLY A 143 -10.73 1.95 -19.85
CA GLY A 143 -9.90 1.23 -18.90
C GLY A 143 -8.94 2.15 -18.14
N LEU A 144 -8.26 3.05 -18.86
CA LEU A 144 -7.37 4.04 -18.25
C LEU A 144 -8.13 5.06 -17.40
N ARG A 145 -9.28 5.57 -17.86
CA ARG A 145 -10.10 6.54 -17.10
C ARG A 145 -10.60 5.97 -15.78
N ARG A 146 -11.01 4.70 -15.74
CA ARG A 146 -11.42 4.05 -14.48
C ARG A 146 -10.32 4.09 -13.41
N VAL A 147 -9.05 3.95 -13.80
CA VAL A 147 -7.92 4.03 -12.87
C VAL A 147 -7.62 5.47 -12.42
N THR A 148 -8.04 6.48 -13.18
CA THR A 148 -7.91 7.87 -12.77
C THR A 148 -8.96 8.29 -11.72
N GLU A 149 -10.07 7.55 -11.63
CA GLU A 149 -11.19 7.84 -10.73
C GLU A 149 -11.10 7.09 -9.37
N GLU A 150 -10.18 6.13 -9.25
CA GLU A 150 -9.84 5.37 -8.03
C GLU A 150 -8.71 6.01 -7.20
#